data_AF-A0A7Y4ZJY7-F1
#
_entry.id   AF-A0A7Y4ZJY7-F1
#
_cell.length_a   1.000
_cell.length_b   1.000
_cell.length_c   1.000
_cell.angle_alpha   90.00
_cell.angle_beta   90.00
_cell.angle_gamma   90.00
#
_symmetry.space_group_name_H-M   'P 1'
#
loop_
_entity.id
_entity.type
_entity.pdbx_description
1 polymer ?
#
loop_
_entity_poly.entity_id
_entity_poly.type
_entity_poly.pdbx_seq_one_letter_code
_entity_poly.pdbx_strand_id
1 'polypeptide(L)'
;IALGSAVFPYLQSPAVTAMVAAQKARGTTLSINSALRTLPQQYMLYRWYQTGRCGISLAAKPGTSNHESALALDVQDNAGWRSAMTGKSFRWLGASDPVHYDYVGAGAVDLRGLSVKAFQRLWNRNNPTDKITEDGSYGPSTEARLAKAPIGGFAKGADCTNVDGGVKTDGGGSFGEEGGTEELPPYTPDAVPDAPEPADGAEIAPLEAGSGCSTGSAPTSSGALAGLAGLALVVAFGRRKRG
;
A
#
# COMPACT_ATOMS: atom_id res chain seq x y z
N ILE A 1 -7.77 -6.02 14.96
CA ILE A 1 -6.94 -5.46 13.86
C ILE A 1 -6.66 -4.01 14.22
N ALA A 2 -5.44 -3.52 14.01
CA ALA A 2 -5.07 -2.12 14.16
C ALA A 2 -4.51 -1.61 12.83
N LEU A 3 -4.95 -0.43 12.40
CA LEU A 3 -4.56 0.16 11.12
C LEU A 3 -3.68 1.39 11.39
N GLY A 4 -2.57 1.51 10.65
CA GLY A 4 -1.84 2.77 10.58
C GLY A 4 -2.71 3.87 9.94
N SER A 5 -2.43 5.13 10.28
CA SER A 5 -3.24 6.28 9.83
C SER A 5 -3.27 6.48 8.31
N ALA A 6 -2.25 6.00 7.60
CA ALA A 6 -2.14 6.10 6.14
C ALA A 6 -2.61 4.84 5.40
N VAL A 7 -3.15 3.83 6.10
CA VAL A 7 -3.57 2.57 5.49
C VAL A 7 -4.89 2.76 4.75
N PHE A 8 -4.92 2.41 3.47
CA PHE A 8 -6.18 2.19 2.75
C PHE A 8 -6.69 0.78 3.10
N PRO A 9 -7.77 0.66 3.89
CA PRO A 9 -8.12 -0.58 4.59
C PRO A 9 -8.89 -1.57 3.71
N TYR A 10 -8.49 -1.69 2.45
CA TYR A 10 -9.14 -2.55 1.47
C TYR A 10 -8.24 -3.73 1.10
N LEU A 11 -8.84 -4.91 1.12
CA LEU A 11 -8.30 -6.16 0.58
C LEU A 11 -9.44 -6.86 -0.16
N GLN A 12 -9.11 -7.78 -1.05
CA GLN A 12 -10.13 -8.65 -1.64
C GLN A 12 -10.77 -9.52 -0.55
N SER A 13 -12.08 -9.79 -0.66
CA SER A 13 -12.84 -10.59 0.31
C SER A 13 -12.14 -11.90 0.75
N PRO A 14 -11.63 -12.77 -0.15
CA PRO A 14 -10.93 -13.99 0.29
C PRO A 14 -9.66 -13.69 1.10
N ALA A 15 -8.93 -12.63 0.78
CA ALA A 15 -7.77 -12.19 1.54
C ALA A 15 -8.17 -11.66 2.94
N VAL A 16 -9.26 -10.89 3.05
CA VAL A 16 -9.80 -10.44 4.34
C VAL A 16 -10.17 -11.64 5.22
N THR A 17 -10.93 -12.60 4.68
CA THR A 17 -11.35 -13.80 5.41
C THR A 17 -10.14 -14.57 5.93
N ALA A 18 -9.13 -14.77 5.09
CA ALA A 18 -7.90 -15.45 5.46
C ALA A 18 -7.09 -14.68 6.51
N MET A 19 -6.95 -13.35 6.37
CA MET A 19 -6.24 -12.49 7.32
C MET A 19 -6.91 -12.52 8.69
N VAL A 20 -8.23 -12.42 8.75
CA VAL A 20 -9.00 -12.52 10.00
C VAL A 20 -8.82 -13.90 10.63
N ALA A 21 -8.81 -14.97 9.84
CA ALA A 21 -8.55 -16.32 10.35
C ALA A 21 -7.11 -16.46 10.90
N ALA A 22 -6.12 -15.83 10.27
CA ALA A 22 -4.73 -15.82 10.75
C ALA A 22 -4.64 -15.06 12.08
N GLN A 23 -5.30 -13.91 12.17
CA GLN A 23 -5.37 -13.12 13.40
C GLN A 23 -5.99 -13.92 14.55
N LYS A 24 -7.13 -14.58 14.30
CA LYS A 24 -7.79 -15.45 15.30
C LYS A 24 -6.90 -16.60 15.74
N ALA A 25 -6.20 -17.26 14.81
CA ALA A 25 -5.30 -18.36 15.13
C ALA A 25 -4.11 -17.92 16.02
N ARG A 26 -3.61 -16.69 15.84
CA ARG A 26 -2.54 -16.14 16.67
C ARG A 26 -3.04 -15.57 18.00
N GLY A 27 -4.29 -15.10 18.05
CA GLY A 27 -4.92 -14.61 19.29
C GLY A 27 -4.42 -13.24 19.79
N THR A 28 -3.75 -12.45 18.94
CA THR A 28 -3.28 -11.11 19.29
C THR A 28 -3.65 -10.07 18.22
N THR A 29 -3.50 -8.79 18.52
CA THR A 29 -3.78 -7.70 17.58
C THR A 29 -2.82 -7.75 16.39
N LEU A 30 -3.36 -7.91 15.18
CA LEU A 30 -2.64 -7.68 13.94
C LEU A 30 -2.62 -6.18 13.64
N SER A 31 -1.45 -5.57 13.76
CA SER A 31 -1.18 -4.24 13.25
C SER A 31 -0.81 -4.32 11.77
N ILE A 32 -1.34 -3.39 10.98
CA ILE A 32 -1.10 -3.31 9.53
C ILE A 32 -0.48 -1.95 9.21
N ASN A 33 0.63 -1.96 8.48
CA ASN A 33 1.36 -0.78 8.00
C ASN A 33 0.85 -0.31 6.64
N SER A 34 0.46 -1.25 5.78
CA SER A 34 -0.06 -0.94 4.44
C SER A 34 -0.92 -2.11 3.93
N ALA A 35 -1.88 -1.81 3.05
CA ALA A 35 -2.77 -2.78 2.38
C ALA A 35 -2.95 -2.33 0.91
N LEU A 36 -4.17 -2.09 0.42
CA LEU A 36 -4.36 -1.52 -0.92
C LEU A 36 -3.49 -0.27 -1.13
N ARG A 37 -2.74 -0.22 -2.22
CA ARG A 37 -2.18 1.01 -2.78
C ARG A 37 -2.79 1.24 -4.15
N THR A 38 -3.48 2.35 -4.31
CA THR A 38 -3.98 2.78 -5.62
C THR A 38 -2.81 3.10 -6.57
N LEU A 39 -3.08 3.11 -7.87
CA LEU A 39 -2.06 3.46 -8.86
C LEU A 39 -1.41 4.84 -8.60
N PRO A 40 -2.16 5.92 -8.25
CA PRO A 40 -1.55 7.19 -7.86
C PRO A 40 -0.69 7.11 -6.58
N GLN A 41 -1.13 6.37 -5.55
CA GLN A 41 -0.31 6.16 -4.34
C GLN A 41 0.99 5.41 -4.66
N GLN A 42 0.92 4.39 -5.52
CA GLN A 42 2.11 3.67 -5.97
C GLN A 42 3.05 4.56 -6.78
N TYR A 43 2.50 5.41 -7.65
CA TYR A 43 3.29 6.42 -8.38
C TYR A 43 4.05 7.34 -7.43
N MET A 44 3.39 7.91 -6.41
CA MET A 44 4.06 8.75 -5.42
C MET A 44 5.16 7.99 -4.65
N LEU A 45 4.87 6.78 -4.18
CA LEU A 45 5.88 5.99 -3.48
C LEU A 45 7.09 5.66 -4.37
N TYR A 46 6.83 5.29 -5.63
CA TYR A 46 7.89 5.00 -6.60
C TYR A 46 8.75 6.23 -6.88
N ARG A 47 8.15 7.42 -6.97
CA ARG A 47 8.88 8.69 -7.11
C ARG A 47 9.74 8.99 -5.88
N TRP A 48 9.26 8.74 -4.68
CA TRP A 48 10.06 8.90 -3.46
C TRP A 48 11.22 7.92 -3.41
N TYR A 49 10.99 6.65 -3.78
CA TYR A 49 12.04 5.65 -3.93
C TYR A 49 13.13 6.11 -4.90
N GLN A 50 12.76 6.53 -6.11
CA GLN A 50 13.71 6.97 -7.14
C GLN A 50 14.52 8.21 -6.73
N THR A 51 13.94 9.07 -5.88
CA THR A 51 14.58 10.33 -5.45
C THR A 51 15.19 10.25 -4.05
N GLY A 52 15.20 9.06 -3.42
CA GLY A 52 15.75 8.86 -2.07
C GLY A 52 15.00 9.62 -0.97
N ARG A 53 13.70 9.90 -1.18
CA ARG A 53 12.87 10.64 -0.23
C ARG A 53 12.12 9.70 0.70
N CYS A 54 11.76 10.23 1.87
CA CYS A 54 10.82 9.61 2.79
C CYS A 54 11.26 8.21 3.31
N GLY A 55 12.56 7.93 3.30
CA GLY A 55 13.12 6.65 3.77
C GLY A 55 12.70 5.43 2.93
N ILE A 56 12.14 5.64 1.74
CA ILE A 56 11.65 4.55 0.89
C ILE A 56 12.83 3.87 0.20
N SER A 57 13.22 2.70 0.70
CA SER A 57 14.34 1.92 0.18
C SER A 57 13.94 0.95 -0.93
N LEU A 58 12.64 0.66 -1.09
CA LEU A 58 12.13 -0.26 -2.10
C LEU A 58 10.72 0.17 -2.53
N ALA A 59 10.50 0.24 -3.84
CA ALA A 59 9.16 0.38 -4.40
C ALA A 59 9.08 -0.29 -5.77
N ALA A 60 8.02 -1.06 -6.01
CA ALA A 60 7.71 -1.57 -7.34
C ALA A 60 7.32 -0.42 -8.28
N LYS A 61 7.62 -0.58 -9.57
CA LYS A 61 7.14 0.33 -10.62
C LYS A 61 5.59 0.31 -10.62
N PRO A 62 4.90 1.45 -10.81
CA PRO A 62 3.44 1.45 -10.80
C PRO A 62 2.85 0.53 -11.86
N GLY A 63 1.70 -0.07 -11.55
CA GLY A 63 1.10 -1.14 -12.34
C GLY A 63 1.70 -2.53 -12.08
N THR A 64 2.70 -2.67 -11.19
CA THR A 64 3.36 -3.96 -10.92
C THR A 64 3.35 -4.37 -9.45
N SER A 65 2.95 -3.47 -8.53
CA SER A 65 2.93 -3.73 -7.09
C SER A 65 1.80 -4.68 -6.71
N ASN A 66 2.07 -5.67 -5.85
CA ASN A 66 1.03 -6.58 -5.36
C ASN A 66 -0.06 -5.85 -4.55
N HIS A 67 0.28 -4.71 -3.94
CA HIS A 67 -0.68 -3.86 -3.23
C HIS A 67 -1.72 -3.24 -4.15
N GLU A 68 -1.43 -3.06 -5.44
CA GLU A 68 -2.39 -2.55 -6.42
C GLU A 68 -3.52 -3.55 -6.74
N SER A 69 -3.39 -4.80 -6.29
CA SER A 69 -4.43 -5.81 -6.39
C SER A 69 -5.30 -5.94 -5.13
N ALA A 70 -5.02 -5.19 -4.06
CA ALA A 70 -5.64 -5.43 -2.75
C ALA A 70 -5.44 -6.88 -2.25
N LEU A 71 -4.32 -7.50 -2.61
CA LEU A 71 -3.93 -8.86 -2.21
C LEU A 71 -2.71 -8.87 -1.29
N ALA A 72 -2.02 -7.74 -1.13
CA ALA A 72 -0.84 -7.63 -0.29
C ALA A 72 -1.10 -6.80 0.96
N LEU A 73 -0.38 -7.14 2.03
CA LEU A 73 -0.39 -6.39 3.27
C LEU A 73 0.99 -6.41 3.94
N ASP A 74 1.34 -5.26 4.52
CA ASP A 74 2.55 -5.09 5.31
C ASP A 74 2.20 -5.09 6.80
N VAL A 75 2.93 -5.87 7.60
CA VAL A 75 2.67 -6.03 9.04
C VAL A 75 3.88 -5.62 9.86
N GLN A 76 3.64 -5.04 11.03
CA GLN A 76 4.70 -4.56 11.93
C GLN A 76 5.55 -5.73 12.46
N ASP A 77 4.89 -6.77 13.00
CA ASP A 77 5.56 -7.93 13.59
C ASP A 77 5.62 -9.11 12.60
N ASN A 78 6.41 -8.96 11.54
CA ASN A 78 6.59 -10.01 10.53
C ASN A 78 6.88 -11.37 11.15
N ALA A 79 7.93 -11.46 11.96
CA ALA A 79 8.44 -12.73 12.46
C ALA A 79 7.36 -13.48 13.26
N GLY A 80 6.62 -12.78 14.12
CA GLY A 80 5.53 -13.36 14.89
C GLY A 80 4.31 -13.75 14.05
N TRP A 81 4.06 -13.07 12.92
CA TRP A 81 2.92 -13.36 12.05
C TRP A 81 3.16 -14.51 11.05
N ARG A 82 4.42 -14.82 10.74
CA ARG A 82 4.78 -15.73 9.63
C ARG A 82 4.03 -17.06 9.64
N SER A 83 4.03 -17.79 10.75
CA SER A 83 3.35 -19.09 10.85
C SER A 83 1.84 -18.98 10.63
N ALA A 84 1.18 -18.04 11.32
CA ALA A 84 -0.27 -17.86 11.24
C ALA A 84 -0.73 -17.41 9.84
N MET A 85 0.03 -16.50 9.22
CA MET A 85 -0.24 -15.98 7.88
C MET A 85 -0.03 -17.06 6.81
N THR A 86 1.10 -17.78 6.84
CA THR A 86 1.36 -18.88 5.90
C THR A 86 0.35 -20.01 6.04
N GLY A 87 -0.08 -20.33 7.27
CA GLY A 87 -1.18 -21.27 7.51
C GLY A 87 -2.54 -20.85 6.95
N LYS A 88 -2.68 -19.60 6.46
CA LYS A 88 -3.88 -19.04 5.84
C LYS A 88 -3.62 -18.53 4.43
N SER A 89 -2.73 -19.20 3.68
CA SER A 89 -2.45 -18.91 2.27
C SER A 89 -1.85 -17.53 2.00
N PHE A 90 -1.17 -16.94 2.98
CA PHE A 90 -0.29 -15.80 2.73
C PHE A 90 1.15 -16.25 2.49
N ARG A 91 1.74 -15.81 1.39
CA ARG A 91 3.14 -15.97 1.09
C ARG A 91 3.91 -14.77 1.64
N TRP A 92 4.88 -15.04 2.51
CA TRP A 92 5.86 -14.03 2.92
C TRP A 92 6.81 -13.71 1.75
N LEU A 93 7.04 -12.43 1.46
CA LEU A 93 7.83 -12.03 0.29
C LEU A 93 9.34 -12.31 0.46
N GLY A 94 9.82 -12.40 1.70
CA GLY A 94 11.19 -12.77 2.01
C GLY A 94 11.99 -11.64 2.65
N ALA A 95 13.30 -11.85 2.79
CA ALA A 95 14.17 -10.93 3.54
C ALA A 95 14.36 -9.56 2.86
N SER A 96 14.16 -9.47 1.53
CA SER A 96 14.23 -8.21 0.79
C SER A 96 13.08 -7.25 1.11
N ASP A 97 11.96 -7.79 1.56
CA ASP A 97 10.81 -7.03 2.05
C ASP A 97 10.15 -7.80 3.20
N PRO A 98 10.71 -7.70 4.41
CA PRO A 98 10.36 -8.58 5.50
C PRO A 98 8.94 -8.34 6.00
N VAL A 99 8.34 -7.17 5.83
CA VAL A 99 7.00 -6.89 6.36
C VAL A 99 5.88 -7.42 5.46
N HIS A 100 6.21 -7.77 4.22
CA HIS A 100 5.26 -7.98 3.13
C HIS A 100 4.71 -9.42 3.07
N TYR A 101 3.39 -9.53 2.94
CA TYR A 101 2.67 -10.77 2.68
C TYR A 101 1.71 -10.63 1.50
N ASP A 102 1.74 -11.61 0.59
CA ASP A 102 0.77 -11.75 -0.50
C ASP A 102 -0.26 -12.83 -0.17
N TYR A 103 -1.55 -12.53 -0.29
CA TYR A 103 -2.56 -13.57 -0.36
C TYR A 103 -2.47 -14.30 -1.70
N VAL A 104 -2.24 -15.62 -1.65
CA VAL A 104 -2.11 -16.50 -2.82
C VAL A 104 -3.13 -17.64 -2.81
N GLY A 105 -4.18 -17.51 -1.98
CA GLY A 105 -5.23 -18.52 -1.85
C GLY A 105 -6.27 -18.46 -2.97
N ALA A 106 -7.24 -19.38 -2.89
CA ALA A 106 -8.33 -19.46 -3.85
C ALA A 106 -9.15 -18.16 -3.92
N GLY A 107 -9.56 -17.78 -5.13
CA GLY A 107 -10.34 -16.57 -5.37
C GLY A 107 -9.52 -15.27 -5.42
N ALA A 108 -8.19 -15.33 -5.28
CA ALA A 108 -7.31 -14.19 -5.53
C ALA A 108 -7.37 -13.78 -7.01
N VAL A 109 -7.64 -12.51 -7.29
CA VAL A 109 -7.64 -11.94 -8.64
C VAL A 109 -6.54 -10.91 -8.78
N ASP A 110 -5.65 -11.06 -9.75
CA ASP A 110 -4.65 -10.02 -10.04
C ASP A 110 -5.32 -8.84 -10.76
N LEU A 111 -5.27 -7.65 -10.15
CA LEU A 111 -5.82 -6.42 -10.71
C LEU A 111 -4.72 -5.48 -11.25
N ARG A 112 -3.45 -5.91 -11.21
CA ARG A 112 -2.37 -5.17 -11.86
C ARG A 112 -2.65 -5.06 -13.35
N GLY A 113 -2.33 -3.90 -13.91
CA GLY A 113 -2.70 -3.52 -15.27
C GLY A 113 -4.17 -3.12 -15.44
N LEU A 114 -5.13 -3.76 -14.75
CA LEU A 114 -6.52 -3.29 -14.74
C LEU A 114 -6.63 -1.92 -14.06
N SER A 115 -5.92 -1.70 -12.95
CA SER A 115 -5.82 -0.38 -12.30
C SER A 115 -5.27 0.70 -13.25
N VAL A 116 -4.26 0.33 -14.05
CA VAL A 116 -3.65 1.19 -15.08
C VAL A 116 -4.65 1.50 -16.18
N LYS A 117 -5.35 0.50 -16.70
CA LYS A 117 -6.36 0.66 -17.74
C LYS A 117 -7.53 1.52 -17.28
N ALA A 118 -7.96 1.34 -16.04
CA ALA A 118 -8.99 2.16 -15.42
C ALA A 118 -8.57 3.64 -15.36
N PHE A 119 -7.33 3.92 -14.97
CA PHE A 119 -6.78 5.28 -15.01
C PHE A 119 -6.72 5.83 -16.44
N GLN A 120 -6.22 5.06 -17.41
CA GLN A 120 -6.13 5.50 -18.82
C GLN A 120 -7.51 5.89 -19.38
N ARG A 121 -8.53 5.08 -19.11
CA ARG A 121 -9.94 5.38 -19.44
C ARG A 121 -10.44 6.64 -18.76
N LEU A 122 -10.16 6.78 -17.46
CA LEU A 122 -10.58 7.94 -16.69
C LEU A 122 -9.92 9.23 -17.21
N TRP A 123 -8.63 9.17 -17.55
CA TRP A 123 -7.91 10.26 -18.17
C TRP A 123 -8.55 10.67 -19.50
N ASN A 124 -8.75 9.71 -20.42
CA ASN A 124 -9.30 9.97 -21.75
C ASN A 124 -10.72 10.56 -21.71
N ARG A 125 -11.53 10.18 -20.72
CA ARG A 125 -12.87 10.72 -20.51
C ARG A 125 -12.86 12.21 -20.13
N ASN A 126 -11.86 12.61 -19.36
CA ASN A 126 -11.69 13.99 -18.89
C ASN A 126 -10.85 14.86 -19.82
N ASN A 127 -10.05 14.25 -20.69
CA ASN A 127 -9.10 14.93 -21.56
C ASN A 127 -9.28 14.50 -23.03
N PRO A 128 -10.39 14.90 -23.69
CA PRO A 128 -10.74 14.41 -25.04
C PRO A 128 -9.73 14.80 -26.13
N THR A 129 -8.94 15.85 -25.90
CA THR A 129 -7.90 16.36 -26.81
C THR A 129 -6.50 15.83 -26.49
N ASP A 130 -6.32 15.12 -25.35
CA ASP A 130 -5.03 14.58 -24.91
C ASP A 130 -5.16 13.10 -24.52
N LYS A 131 -5.55 12.26 -25.48
CA LYS A 131 -5.80 10.84 -25.21
C LYS A 131 -4.50 10.02 -25.17
N ILE A 132 -4.51 8.98 -24.33
CA ILE A 132 -3.49 7.94 -24.25
C ILE A 132 -4.10 6.57 -24.57
N THR A 133 -3.26 5.59 -24.94
CA THR A 133 -3.70 4.21 -25.18
C THR A 133 -4.25 3.58 -23.90
N GLU A 134 -5.36 2.83 -24.01
CA GLU A 134 -6.01 2.10 -22.91
C GLU A 134 -5.59 0.62 -22.87
N ASP A 135 -4.29 0.38 -22.81
CA ASP A 135 -3.67 -0.96 -22.89
C ASP A 135 -3.42 -1.61 -21.53
N GLY A 136 -3.63 -0.90 -20.42
CA GLY A 136 -3.30 -1.37 -19.08
C GLY A 136 -1.80 -1.43 -18.78
N SER A 137 -0.95 -0.86 -19.64
CA SER A 137 0.50 -0.83 -19.47
C SER A 137 0.95 0.50 -18.88
N TYR A 138 1.78 0.45 -17.83
CA TYR A 138 2.39 1.64 -17.28
C TYR A 138 3.64 2.03 -18.09
N GLY A 139 3.48 3.04 -18.93
CA GLY A 139 4.55 3.64 -19.73
C GLY A 139 4.68 5.16 -19.52
N PRO A 140 5.67 5.81 -20.18
CA PRO A 140 5.93 7.24 -20.03
C PRO A 140 4.70 8.12 -20.29
N SER A 141 3.87 7.76 -21.26
CA SER A 141 2.61 8.48 -21.54
C SER A 141 1.66 8.44 -20.35
N THR A 142 1.43 7.26 -19.76
CA THR A 142 0.57 7.10 -18.57
C THR A 142 1.14 7.81 -17.36
N GLU A 143 2.46 7.70 -17.13
CA GLU A 143 3.15 8.39 -16.03
C GLU A 143 2.99 9.91 -16.12
N ALA A 144 3.21 10.49 -17.31
CA ALA A 144 3.07 11.93 -17.52
C ALA A 144 1.65 12.44 -17.22
N ARG A 145 0.63 11.59 -17.39
CA ARG A 145 -0.76 11.92 -17.11
C ARG A 145 -1.13 11.69 -15.65
N LEU A 146 -0.56 10.67 -15.01
CA LEU A 146 -0.66 10.51 -13.55
C LEU A 146 -0.04 11.70 -12.82
N ALA A 147 1.07 12.23 -13.30
CA ALA A 147 1.71 13.43 -12.76
C ALA A 147 0.84 14.69 -12.84
N LYS A 148 -0.07 14.75 -13.82
CA LYS A 148 -1.01 15.86 -14.05
C LYS A 148 -2.40 15.60 -13.46
N ALA A 149 -2.65 14.41 -12.90
CA ALA A 149 -3.96 14.07 -12.40
C ALA A 149 -4.34 14.97 -11.21
N PRO A 150 -5.56 15.52 -11.18
CA PRO A 150 -6.00 16.41 -10.11
C PRO A 150 -6.07 15.66 -8.78
N ILE A 151 -5.50 16.25 -7.72
CA ILE A 151 -5.49 15.65 -6.38
C ILE A 151 -6.91 15.48 -5.80
N GLY A 152 -7.83 16.39 -6.14
CA GLY A 152 -9.25 16.31 -5.78
C GLY A 152 -10.06 15.32 -6.61
N GLY A 153 -9.42 14.62 -7.57
CA GLY A 153 -10.10 13.72 -8.50
C GLY A 153 -10.61 14.42 -9.75
N PHE A 154 -11.02 13.60 -10.73
CA PHE A 154 -11.51 14.08 -12.02
C PHE A 154 -12.99 14.47 -11.93
N ALA A 155 -13.38 15.50 -12.69
CA ALA A 155 -14.78 15.95 -12.76
C ALA A 155 -15.74 14.88 -13.29
N LYS A 156 -15.31 14.07 -14.27
CA LYS A 156 -16.05 12.90 -14.75
C LYS A 156 -15.46 11.64 -14.14
N GLY A 157 -16.25 10.97 -13.29
CA GLY A 157 -15.86 9.73 -12.63
C GLY A 157 -15.88 8.49 -13.52
N ALA A 158 -15.82 7.32 -12.87
CA ALA A 158 -16.08 6.04 -13.53
C ALA A 158 -17.53 6.00 -14.05
N ASP A 159 -17.73 5.34 -15.20
CA ASP A 159 -19.06 5.07 -15.74
C ASP A 159 -19.28 3.56 -15.68
N CYS A 160 -20.23 3.14 -14.85
CA CYS A 160 -20.60 1.74 -14.67
C CYS A 160 -21.84 1.33 -15.46
N THR A 161 -22.38 2.24 -16.30
CA THR A 161 -23.59 1.99 -17.09
C THR A 161 -23.29 1.32 -18.43
N ASN A 162 -22.06 1.46 -18.93
CA ASN A 162 -21.58 0.85 -20.16
C ASN A 162 -20.52 -0.23 -19.87
N VAL A 163 -20.96 -1.42 -19.45
CA VAL A 163 -20.09 -2.60 -19.35
C VAL A 163 -19.92 -3.24 -20.73
N ASP A 164 -19.06 -2.64 -21.56
CA ASP A 164 -18.66 -3.25 -22.83
C ASP A 164 -17.83 -4.51 -22.57
N GLY A 165 -18.51 -5.66 -22.68
CA GLY A 165 -17.95 -6.99 -22.52
C GLY A 165 -18.71 -7.77 -21.45
N GLY A 166 -19.77 -8.45 -21.87
CA GLY A 166 -20.67 -9.23 -21.02
C GLY A 166 -19.93 -10.11 -20.01
N VAL A 167 -19.81 -9.63 -18.78
CA VAL A 167 -19.78 -10.49 -17.61
C VAL A 167 -21.24 -10.86 -17.37
N LYS A 168 -21.59 -12.12 -17.66
CA LYS A 168 -22.83 -12.68 -17.13
C LYS A 168 -22.74 -12.56 -15.62
N THR A 169 -23.65 -11.78 -15.04
CA THR A 169 -23.90 -11.77 -13.61
C THR A 169 -24.47 -13.14 -13.25
N ASP A 170 -23.61 -14.10 -12.97
CA ASP A 170 -24.03 -15.34 -12.35
C ASP A 170 -24.39 -15.01 -10.90
N GLY A 171 -25.69 -14.87 -10.66
CA GLY A 171 -26.31 -14.92 -9.34
C GLY A 171 -25.92 -13.78 -8.41
N GLY A 172 -26.62 -12.64 -8.55
CA GLY A 172 -26.79 -11.71 -7.45
C GLY A 172 -27.39 -12.44 -6.25
N GLY A 173 -26.58 -12.65 -5.22
CA GLY A 173 -27.09 -12.89 -3.89
C GLY A 173 -27.91 -11.67 -3.50
N SER A 174 -29.23 -11.84 -3.40
CA SER A 174 -30.11 -10.89 -2.76
C SER A 174 -29.56 -10.61 -1.37
N PHE A 175 -29.06 -9.40 -1.16
CA PHE A 175 -28.93 -8.88 0.19
C PHE A 175 -30.35 -8.70 0.70
N GLY A 176 -30.74 -9.58 1.62
CA GLY A 176 -31.98 -9.46 2.36
C GLY A 176 -32.03 -8.09 3.01
N GLU A 177 -33.00 -7.31 2.57
CA GLU A 177 -33.45 -6.09 3.22
C GLU A 177 -34.10 -6.48 4.54
N GLU A 178 -33.33 -6.44 5.63
CA GLU A 178 -33.89 -6.32 6.97
C GLU A 178 -33.12 -5.28 7.80
N GLY A 179 -33.76 -4.11 7.93
CA GLY A 179 -33.86 -3.35 9.18
C GLY A 179 -32.56 -2.85 9.82
N GLY A 180 -32.09 -1.68 9.38
CA GLY A 180 -31.11 -0.89 10.12
C GLY A 180 -30.79 0.42 9.40
N THR A 181 -31.60 1.45 9.63
CA THR A 181 -31.31 2.82 9.17
C THR A 181 -30.19 3.43 10.02
N GLU A 182 -28.94 3.07 9.74
CA GLU A 182 -27.82 3.98 9.99
C GLU A 182 -27.25 4.39 8.63
N GLU A 183 -27.71 5.54 8.18
CA GLU A 183 -27.12 6.27 7.06
C GLU A 183 -25.63 6.45 7.38
N LEU A 184 -24.76 5.83 6.57
CA LEU A 184 -23.33 6.10 6.62
C LEU A 184 -23.16 7.62 6.48
N PRO A 185 -22.41 8.29 7.37
CA PRO A 185 -22.23 9.73 7.27
C PRO A 185 -21.66 10.06 5.88
N PRO A 186 -22.10 11.16 5.25
CA PRO A 186 -21.56 11.56 3.96
C PRO A 186 -20.04 11.68 4.08
N TYR A 187 -19.33 11.00 3.19
CA TYR A 187 -17.90 11.21 3.01
C TYR A 187 -17.71 12.67 2.60
N THR A 188 -17.33 13.52 3.55
CA THR A 188 -16.80 14.84 3.29
C THR A 188 -15.30 14.65 3.08
N PRO A 189 -14.75 14.75 1.85
CA PRO A 189 -13.32 14.95 1.73
C PRO A 189 -13.01 16.24 2.48
N ASP A 190 -12.12 16.19 3.48
CA ASP A 190 -11.52 17.40 4.01
C ASP A 190 -11.06 18.22 2.80
N ALA A 191 -11.52 19.47 2.70
CA ALA A 191 -11.20 20.34 1.60
C ALA A 191 -9.68 20.45 1.51
N VAL A 192 -9.10 19.76 0.52
CA VAL A 192 -7.72 20.01 0.11
C VAL A 192 -7.75 21.42 -0.48
N PRO A 193 -7.07 22.41 0.11
CA PRO A 193 -7.07 23.75 -0.45
C PRO A 193 -6.57 23.68 -1.88
N ASP A 194 -7.25 24.38 -2.80
CA ASP A 194 -6.88 24.46 -4.21
C ASP A 194 -5.38 24.79 -4.32
N ALA A 195 -4.60 23.80 -4.72
CA ALA A 195 -3.24 24.04 -5.14
C ALA A 195 -3.33 24.81 -6.46
N PRO A 196 -2.71 26.00 -6.58
CA PRO A 196 -2.75 26.74 -7.83
C PRO A 196 -2.21 25.87 -8.97
N GLU A 197 -2.91 25.88 -10.11
CA GLU A 197 -2.45 25.19 -11.31
C GLU A 197 -1.01 25.64 -11.64
N PRO A 198 -0.07 24.71 -11.89
CA PRO A 198 1.25 25.10 -12.34
C PRO A 198 1.12 25.74 -13.72
N ALA A 199 1.54 27.00 -13.84
CA ALA A 199 1.59 27.71 -15.10
C ALA A 199 2.39 26.90 -16.14
N ASP A 200 1.87 26.86 -17.38
CA ASP A 200 2.53 26.20 -18.50
C ASP A 200 3.99 26.67 -18.63
N GLY A 201 4.93 25.74 -18.50
CA GLY A 201 6.36 25.95 -18.76
C GLY A 201 7.26 26.17 -17.54
N ALA A 202 6.78 26.02 -16.30
CA ALA A 202 7.66 26.10 -15.13
C ALA A 202 8.51 24.82 -14.97
N GLU A 203 9.83 24.95 -15.13
CA GLU A 203 10.80 23.99 -14.60
C GLU A 203 10.55 23.83 -13.08
N ILE A 204 10.31 22.60 -12.63
CA ILE A 204 10.09 22.31 -11.21
C ILE A 204 11.43 22.51 -10.49
N ALA A 205 11.58 23.64 -9.79
CA ALA A 205 12.72 23.89 -8.93
C ALA A 205 12.83 22.78 -7.85
N PRO A 206 14.04 22.42 -7.40
CA PRO A 206 14.21 21.38 -6.38
C PRO A 206 13.50 21.79 -5.08
N LEU A 207 12.42 21.08 -4.74
CA LEU A 207 11.79 21.21 -3.43
C LEU A 207 12.75 20.66 -2.37
N GLU A 208 13.20 21.55 -1.48
CA GLU A 208 14.09 21.30 -0.34
C GLU A 208 13.69 20.06 0.48
N ALA A 209 14.70 19.29 0.91
CA ALA A 209 14.54 18.08 1.70
C ALA A 209 14.09 18.45 3.13
N GLY A 210 12.78 18.56 3.36
CA GLY A 210 12.29 18.83 4.73
C GLY A 210 10.79 18.80 4.96
N SER A 211 9.95 18.89 3.93
CA SER A 211 8.49 18.92 4.16
C SER A 211 7.82 17.57 3.90
N GLY A 212 7.41 16.91 4.98
CA GLY A 212 6.11 16.26 5.07
C GLY A 212 5.89 14.95 4.32
N CYS A 213 6.68 13.91 4.58
CA CYS A 213 6.22 12.53 4.40
C CYS A 213 5.95 11.92 5.77
N SER A 214 4.69 11.83 6.16
CA SER A 214 4.31 11.04 7.35
C SER A 214 4.34 9.55 6.99
N THR A 215 5.53 8.95 7.03
CA THR A 215 5.64 7.51 7.26
C THR A 215 5.55 7.33 8.77
N GLY A 216 4.42 6.83 9.27
CA GLY A 216 4.20 6.58 10.70
C GLY A 216 5.29 5.68 11.29
N SER A 217 6.37 6.29 11.77
CA SER A 217 7.35 5.67 12.65
C SER A 217 6.95 6.06 14.06
N ALA A 218 6.38 5.12 14.81
CA ALA A 218 6.24 5.27 16.25
C ALA A 218 7.64 5.23 16.90
N PRO A 219 7.87 5.98 17.98
CA PRO A 219 9.17 6.10 18.60
C PRO A 219 9.60 4.76 19.23
N THR A 220 10.85 4.37 19.01
CA THR A 220 11.52 3.34 19.81
C THR A 220 11.61 3.83 21.25
N SER A 221 10.83 3.24 22.15
CA SER A 221 11.07 3.38 23.58
C SER A 221 12.40 2.73 23.93
N SER A 222 13.45 3.54 24.02
CA SER A 222 14.69 3.13 24.67
C SER A 222 14.37 3.01 26.17
N GLY A 223 14.18 1.78 26.63
CA GLY A 223 14.18 1.47 28.05
C GLY A 223 15.52 1.89 28.64
N ALA A 224 15.47 2.78 29.63
CA ALA A 224 16.59 3.07 30.50
C ALA A 224 16.98 1.77 31.23
N LEU A 225 18.08 1.15 30.81
CA LEU A 225 18.80 0.18 31.65
C LEU A 225 19.91 0.95 32.36
N ALA A 226 19.72 1.06 33.66
CA ALA A 226 20.63 1.63 34.63
C ALA A 226 22.04 1.04 34.48
N GLY A 227 23.03 1.92 34.61
CA GLY A 227 24.43 1.56 34.61
C GLY A 227 24.79 0.61 35.76
N LEU A 228 25.65 -0.36 35.44
CA LEU A 228 26.47 -1.05 36.43
C LEU A 228 27.89 -1.16 35.86
N ALA A 229 28.82 -0.82 36.74
CA ALA A 229 30.22 -0.54 36.47
C ALA A 229 30.97 -1.71 35.83
N GLY A 230 31.84 -1.37 34.87
CA GLY A 230 32.88 -2.26 34.38
C GLY A 230 33.95 -2.45 35.45
N LEU A 231 34.06 -3.67 35.99
CA LEU A 231 35.26 -4.14 36.67
C LEU A 231 36.01 -5.06 35.71
N ALA A 232 37.15 -4.57 35.21
CA ALA A 232 38.06 -5.35 34.39
C ALA A 232 38.76 -6.40 35.27
N LEU A 233 38.57 -7.69 34.98
CA LEU A 233 39.40 -8.76 35.50
C LEU A 233 40.21 -9.35 34.34
N VAL A 234 41.51 -9.04 34.34
CA VAL A 234 42.50 -9.64 33.46
C VAL A 234 42.75 -11.07 33.94
N VAL A 235 42.43 -12.07 33.12
CA VAL A 235 42.86 -13.46 33.34
C VAL A 235 43.96 -13.79 32.35
N ALA A 236 45.18 -13.92 32.88
CA ALA A 236 46.36 -14.38 32.17
C ALA A 236 46.24 -15.87 31.84
N PHE A 237 46.36 -16.22 30.55
CA PHE A 237 46.50 -17.61 30.11
C PHE A 237 47.96 -18.05 30.25
N GLY A 238 48.25 -18.84 31.27
CA GLY A 238 49.50 -19.58 31.41
C GLY A 238 49.55 -20.79 30.48
N ARG A 239 50.46 -20.77 29.50
CA ARG A 239 50.89 -21.95 28.73
C ARG A 239 51.81 -22.80 29.60
N ARG A 240 51.37 -23.99 30.02
CA ARG A 240 52.24 -25.02 30.61
C ARG A 240 52.58 -26.06 29.54
N LYS A 241 53.84 -26.07 29.08
CA LYS A 241 54.42 -27.16 28.27
C LYS A 241 54.57 -28.40 29.15
N ARG A 242 54.19 -29.56 28.60
CA ARG A 242 54.56 -30.89 29.12
C ARG A 242 56.00 -31.19 28.72
N GLY A 243 56.78 -31.66 29.67
CA GLY A 243 58.14 -32.17 29.57
C GLY A 243 58.50 -32.73 30.93
#